data_AF-A0AAU2NU58-F1
#
_entry.id   AF-A0AAU2NU58-F1
#
_cell.length_a   1.000
_cell.length_b   1.000
_cell.length_c   1.000
_cell.angle_alpha   90.00
_cell.angle_beta   90.00
_cell.angle_gamma   90.00
#
_symmetry.space_group_name_H-M   'P 1'
#
loop_
_entity.id
_entity.type
_entity.pdbx_description
1 polymer ?
#
loop_
_entity_poly.entity_id
_entity_poly.type
_entity_poly.pdbx_seq_one_letter_code
_entity_poly.pdbx_strand_id
1 'polypeptide(L)'
;MPFHLELPLDHAPEADRRAGELAAELTELGNERFLRAVLRDHARFHHRSTDRLTGKPTDAPEVTEPTSSLLLRAVHLAFAAHLPLSLAPDLLWYCVVHEVAVHVRLNQGAYAGLFTDSPGYEQTILVVDDNSPLDWERSINLVREPLGDRIGAGTADLFQPVFSTTTPADATATLVALMDIVSPYYRFRWQTLCGIPRIRLEGTAEDWQLLADRVRELAERFAGLRDWFTALHPVLDEIAGTAAGCGVDQEFWRSLYKHRSFSGGDEVTGWINAFFAHDYHDEGPRPRASFGPGAAPTDLFPSHVSRVPFRWETPAGTLDMAFLGGALGIERDGEWLRPRLGHAVVELLPSAEPADLLLPEPWTLADVQRCAGAREARLITELGTVTVGGEPAQAEYAIDLGWYCVVRSTDGTWYVGELRSDDGDITCWSANPHPDLGTALRVL
;
A
#
# COMPACT_ATOMS: atom_id res chain seq x y z
N MET A 1 -16.03 36.63 17.36
CA MET A 1 -14.89 36.87 18.27
C MET A 1 -15.10 36.02 19.51
N PRO A 2 -14.07 35.33 20.03
CA PRO A 2 -14.19 34.54 21.25
C PRO A 2 -14.55 35.45 22.44
N PHE A 3 -15.43 34.96 23.33
CA PHE A 3 -15.73 35.62 24.59
C PHE A 3 -14.64 35.27 25.60
N HIS A 4 -14.00 36.29 26.17
CA HIS A 4 -12.98 36.13 27.20
C HIS A 4 -13.54 36.56 28.56
N LEU A 5 -13.44 35.68 29.55
CA LEU A 5 -13.78 35.97 30.93
C LEU A 5 -12.48 36.00 31.73
N GLU A 6 -12.18 37.13 32.36
CA GLU A 6 -11.08 37.25 33.31
C GLU A 6 -11.59 36.93 34.73
N LEU A 7 -10.97 35.94 35.37
CA LEU A 7 -11.25 35.53 36.74
C LEU A 7 -9.97 35.73 37.57
N PRO A 8 -9.69 36.95 38.04
CA PRO A 8 -8.49 37.23 38.83
C PRO A 8 -8.51 36.39 40.12
N LEU A 9 -7.35 35.83 40.45
CA LEU A 9 -7.17 34.95 41.58
C LEU A 9 -6.54 35.75 42.75
N ASP A 10 -7.24 35.89 43.87
CA ASP A 10 -6.70 36.50 45.10
C ASP A 10 -5.80 35.50 45.84
N HIS A 11 -4.59 35.24 45.33
CA HIS A 11 -3.68 34.22 45.86
C HIS A 11 -2.33 34.82 46.32
N ALA A 12 -1.67 34.17 47.27
CA ALA A 12 -0.34 34.58 47.73
C ALA A 12 0.70 34.33 46.61
N PRO A 13 1.77 35.16 46.47
CA PRO A 13 2.78 35.00 45.41
C PRO A 13 3.41 33.61 45.31
N GLU A 14 3.45 32.88 46.43
CA GLU A 14 3.94 31.51 46.52
C GLU A 14 3.03 30.49 45.78
N ALA A 15 1.72 30.70 45.80
CA ALA A 15 0.76 29.87 45.07
C ALA A 15 0.90 30.07 43.55
N ASP A 16 1.09 31.31 43.10
CA ASP A 16 1.33 31.62 41.68
C ASP A 16 2.65 31.04 41.18
N ARG A 17 3.71 31.11 42.01
CA ARG A 17 5.00 30.47 41.70
C ARG A 17 4.84 28.97 41.52
N ARG A 18 4.14 28.29 42.44
CA ARG A 18 3.89 26.85 42.35
C ARG A 18 3.03 26.48 41.14
N ALA A 19 2.03 27.29 40.80
CA ALA A 19 1.23 27.09 39.60
C ALA A 19 2.09 27.21 38.33
N GLY A 20 2.98 28.20 38.28
CA GLY A 20 3.96 28.38 37.21
C GLY A 20 4.92 27.19 37.05
N GLU A 21 5.38 26.61 38.17
CA GLU A 21 6.19 25.38 38.15
C GLU A 21 5.40 24.20 37.57
N LEU A 22 4.14 24.01 37.99
CA LEU A 22 3.28 22.95 37.47
C LEU A 22 2.97 23.09 35.98
N ALA A 23 2.79 24.33 35.50
CA ALA A 23 2.59 24.63 34.09
C ALA A 23 3.84 24.29 33.26
N ALA A 24 5.03 24.61 33.78
CA ALA A 24 6.30 24.37 33.10
C ALA A 24 6.64 22.87 32.92
N GLU A 25 6.05 21.99 33.72
CA GLU A 25 6.22 20.54 33.62
C GLU A 25 5.37 19.87 32.51
N LEU A 26 4.40 20.59 31.93
CA LEU A 26 3.52 20.03 30.91
C LEU A 26 4.20 19.98 29.54
N THR A 27 4.04 18.85 28.85
CA THR A 27 4.54 18.65 27.49
C THR A 27 3.51 17.95 26.61
N GLU A 28 3.77 17.91 25.31
CA GLU A 28 2.99 17.15 24.34
C GLU A 28 3.43 15.68 24.37
N LEU A 29 2.50 14.78 24.72
CA LEU A 29 2.73 13.35 24.89
C LEU A 29 2.16 12.51 23.74
N GLY A 30 1.21 13.09 23.00
CA GLY A 30 0.37 12.35 22.06
C GLY A 30 -0.72 11.49 22.77
N ASN A 31 -1.79 11.13 22.06
CA ASN A 31 -2.96 10.47 22.65
C ASN A 31 -3.00 8.94 22.46
N GLU A 32 -2.00 8.34 21.83
CA GLU A 32 -2.04 6.91 21.44
C GLU A 32 -2.18 5.99 22.65
N ARG A 33 -1.36 6.22 23.68
CA ARG A 33 -1.35 5.44 24.91
C ARG A 33 -2.71 5.45 25.61
N PHE A 34 -3.37 6.62 25.64
CA PHE A 34 -4.72 6.77 26.19
C PHE A 34 -5.74 5.97 25.38
N LEU A 35 -5.71 6.08 24.05
CA LEU A 35 -6.63 5.35 23.18
C LEU A 35 -6.46 3.83 23.31
N ARG A 36 -5.23 3.33 23.41
CA ARG A 36 -4.93 1.90 23.66
C ARG A 36 -5.52 1.44 25.00
N ALA A 37 -5.31 2.22 26.06
CA ALA A 37 -5.84 1.91 27.38
C ALA A 37 -7.39 1.88 27.40
N VAL A 38 -8.05 2.78 26.67
CA VAL A 38 -9.52 2.81 26.53
C VAL A 38 -10.05 1.60 25.77
N LEU A 39 -9.40 1.22 24.66
CA LEU A 39 -9.82 0.09 23.82
C LEU A 39 -9.62 -1.26 24.51
N ARG A 40 -8.65 -1.39 25.43
CA ARG A 40 -8.24 -2.62 26.13
C ARG A 40 -7.69 -3.75 25.24
N ASP A 41 -8.00 -3.76 23.95
CA ASP A 41 -7.50 -4.71 22.96
C ASP A 41 -6.27 -4.20 22.19
N HIS A 42 -5.50 -5.12 21.61
CA HIS A 42 -4.41 -4.76 20.69
C HIS A 42 -4.99 -4.24 19.37
N ALA A 43 -4.95 -2.93 19.18
CA ALA A 43 -5.44 -2.27 17.96
C ALA A 43 -4.32 -1.55 17.19
N ARG A 44 -4.46 -1.50 15.85
CA ARG A 44 -3.67 -0.61 15.00
C ARG A 44 -4.55 0.59 14.61
N PHE A 45 -4.05 1.80 14.87
CA PHE A 45 -4.76 3.01 14.45
C PHE A 45 -4.45 3.31 12.99
N HIS A 46 -5.48 3.41 12.15
CA HIS A 46 -5.36 3.81 10.75
C HIS A 46 -5.60 5.30 10.53
N HIS A 47 -6.32 5.95 11.43
CA HIS A 47 -6.64 7.37 11.37
C HIS A 47 -6.89 7.95 12.77
N ARG A 48 -6.47 9.20 12.94
CA ARG A 48 -6.80 10.05 14.09
C ARG A 48 -6.97 11.47 13.56
N SER A 49 -8.11 12.10 13.83
CA SER A 49 -8.35 13.51 13.50
C SER A 49 -7.53 14.45 14.40
N THR A 50 -7.18 13.97 15.61
CA THR A 50 -6.23 14.60 16.52
C THR A 50 -5.37 13.54 17.17
N ASP A 51 -4.07 13.76 17.23
CA ASP A 51 -3.12 12.94 17.98
C ASP A 51 -2.51 13.67 19.18
N ARG A 52 -2.78 14.96 19.33
CA ARG A 52 -2.17 15.81 20.36
C ARG A 52 -2.83 15.59 21.72
N LEU A 53 -2.01 15.42 22.74
CA LEU A 53 -2.42 15.37 24.14
C LEU A 53 -1.34 16.02 25.00
N THR A 54 -1.71 17.04 25.76
CA THR A 54 -0.83 17.67 26.75
C THR A 54 -0.96 16.98 28.10
N GLY A 55 0.17 16.71 28.74
CA GLY A 55 0.20 16.14 30.08
C GLY A 55 1.59 16.17 30.69
N LYS A 56 1.71 15.64 31.90
CA LYS A 56 3.02 15.43 32.52
C LYS A 56 3.67 14.16 31.95
N PRO A 57 4.96 14.20 31.57
CA PRO A 57 5.70 12.99 31.21
C PRO A 57 5.60 11.96 32.33
N THR A 58 5.46 10.69 31.97
CA THR A 58 5.51 9.60 32.93
C THR A 58 6.29 8.42 32.37
N ASP A 59 7.22 7.92 33.17
CA ASP A 59 7.97 6.69 32.87
C ASP A 59 7.16 5.43 33.19
N ALA A 60 5.91 5.60 33.65
CA ALA A 60 5.08 4.46 34.00
C ALA A 60 4.79 3.61 32.75
N PRO A 61 4.76 2.26 32.86
CA PRO A 61 4.58 1.37 31.72
C PRO A 61 3.20 1.53 31.07
N GLU A 62 3.06 1.16 29.79
CA GLU A 62 1.85 1.41 28.97
C GLU A 62 0.53 0.99 29.64
N VAL A 63 0.56 -0.10 30.42
CA VAL A 63 -0.56 -0.68 31.20
C VAL A 63 -1.11 0.25 32.30
N THR A 64 -0.37 1.29 32.70
CA THR A 64 -0.76 2.18 33.82
C THR A 64 -1.36 3.51 33.38
N GLU A 65 -1.67 3.72 32.08
CA GLU A 65 -2.31 4.96 31.65
C GLU A 65 -3.73 5.09 32.24
N PRO A 66 -4.05 6.17 32.97
CA PRO A 66 -5.40 6.37 33.48
C PRO A 66 -6.38 6.60 32.33
N THR A 67 -7.44 5.80 32.26
CA THR A 67 -8.55 5.99 31.31
C THR A 67 -9.59 7.02 31.80
N SER A 68 -9.20 7.91 32.72
CA SER A 68 -10.08 8.98 33.19
C SER A 68 -10.29 10.02 32.09
N SER A 69 -11.43 10.71 32.14
CA SER A 69 -11.83 11.70 31.13
C SER A 69 -10.72 12.73 30.86
N LEU A 70 -10.31 12.85 29.59
CA LEU A 70 -9.36 13.89 29.16
C LEU A 70 -9.91 15.31 29.38
N LEU A 71 -11.23 15.50 29.35
CA LEU A 71 -11.86 16.76 29.73
C LEU A 71 -11.59 17.09 31.20
N LEU A 72 -11.83 16.14 32.12
CA LEU A 72 -11.57 16.36 33.55
C LEU A 72 -10.07 16.57 33.82
N ARG A 73 -9.20 15.85 33.09
CA ARG A 73 -7.75 16.08 33.16
C ARG A 73 -7.40 17.50 32.72
N ALA A 74 -7.93 17.98 31.59
CA ALA A 74 -7.68 19.34 31.11
C ALA A 74 -8.18 20.40 32.11
N VAL A 75 -9.38 20.24 32.65
CA VAL A 75 -9.94 21.12 33.68
C VAL A 75 -9.08 21.10 34.96
N HIS A 76 -8.64 19.92 35.39
CA HIS A 76 -7.77 19.77 36.56
C HIS A 76 -6.41 20.45 36.35
N LEU A 77 -5.79 20.27 35.17
CA LEU A 77 -4.53 20.92 34.85
C LEU A 77 -4.68 22.44 34.80
N ALA A 78 -5.74 22.94 34.17
CA ALA A 78 -6.05 24.36 34.14
C ALA A 78 -6.23 24.93 35.54
N PHE A 79 -6.98 24.23 36.39
CA PHE A 79 -7.20 24.61 37.78
C PHE A 79 -5.90 24.58 38.60
N ALA A 80 -5.12 23.50 38.52
CA ALA A 80 -3.94 23.28 39.35
C ALA A 80 -2.75 24.17 38.96
N ALA A 81 -2.61 24.49 37.67
CA ALA A 81 -1.50 25.27 37.12
C ALA A 81 -1.90 26.70 36.73
N HIS A 82 -3.10 27.16 37.14
CA HIS A 82 -3.66 28.48 36.81
C HIS A 82 -3.62 28.81 35.30
N LEU A 83 -3.80 27.78 34.44
CA LEU A 83 -3.79 27.96 32.99
C LEU A 83 -5.17 28.39 32.48
N PRO A 84 -5.25 29.23 31.44
CA PRO A 84 -6.51 29.55 30.80
C PRO A 84 -7.12 28.31 30.15
N LEU A 85 -8.43 28.12 30.32
CA LEU A 85 -9.19 27.02 29.74
C LEU A 85 -10.10 27.52 28.61
N SER A 86 -10.05 26.85 27.46
CA SER A 86 -10.97 27.08 26.34
C SER A 86 -11.94 25.90 26.24
N LEU A 87 -13.24 26.19 26.09
CA LEU A 87 -14.29 25.17 25.96
C LEU A 87 -15.15 25.48 24.74
N ALA A 88 -15.32 24.48 23.88
CA ALA A 88 -16.27 24.53 22.78
C ALA A 88 -17.62 23.92 23.22
N PRO A 89 -18.77 24.47 22.78
CA PRO A 89 -20.07 23.84 23.00
C PRO A 89 -20.13 22.41 22.43
N ASP A 90 -19.42 22.12 21.33
CA ASP A 90 -19.33 20.79 20.73
C ASP A 90 -18.80 19.73 21.70
N LEU A 91 -17.72 20.04 22.44
CA LEU A 91 -17.14 19.11 23.41
C LEU A 91 -18.12 18.80 24.55
N LEU A 92 -18.82 19.82 25.05
CA LEU A 92 -19.80 19.64 26.11
C LEU A 92 -21.04 18.90 25.62
N TRP A 93 -21.48 19.18 24.38
CA TRP A 93 -22.56 18.44 23.74
C TRP A 93 -22.21 16.97 23.55
N TYR A 94 -21.01 16.66 23.06
CA TYR A 94 -20.53 15.29 22.95
C TYR A 94 -20.59 14.56 24.32
N CYS A 95 -20.22 15.22 25.43
CA CYS A 95 -20.36 14.62 26.76
C CYS A 95 -21.82 14.25 27.09
N VAL A 96 -22.78 15.12 26.75
CA VAL A 96 -24.21 14.82 26.94
C VAL A 96 -24.63 13.62 26.09
N VAL A 97 -24.27 13.60 24.80
CA VAL A 97 -24.61 12.50 23.88
C VAL A 97 -23.97 11.19 24.35
N HIS A 98 -22.73 11.23 24.84
CA HIS A 98 -22.03 10.05 25.35
C HIS A 98 -22.73 9.45 26.58
N GLU A 99 -23.18 10.26 27.54
CA GLU A 99 -23.95 9.78 28.69
C GLU A 99 -25.31 9.19 28.26
N VAL A 100 -25.96 9.79 27.26
CA VAL A 100 -27.17 9.20 26.65
C VAL A 100 -26.85 7.85 26.02
N ALA A 101 -25.73 7.70 25.33
CA ALA A 101 -25.29 6.42 24.75
C ALA A 101 -25.14 5.34 25.82
N VAL A 102 -24.42 5.66 26.91
CA VAL A 102 -24.26 4.75 28.06
C VAL A 102 -25.62 4.36 28.64
N HIS A 103 -26.50 5.34 28.87
CA HIS A 103 -27.82 5.09 29.46
C HIS A 103 -28.71 4.24 28.56
N VAL A 104 -28.72 4.50 27.24
CA VAL A 104 -29.50 3.70 26.28
C VAL A 104 -28.97 2.27 26.22
N ARG A 105 -27.65 2.06 26.17
CA ARG A 105 -27.08 0.69 26.19
C ARG A 105 -27.48 -0.10 27.43
N LEU A 106 -27.49 0.54 28.59
CA LEU A 106 -27.93 -0.09 29.85
C LEU A 106 -29.45 -0.35 29.90
N ASN A 107 -30.23 0.37 29.10
CA ASN A 107 -31.70 0.36 29.17
C ASN A 107 -32.36 0.15 27.79
N GLN A 108 -31.74 -0.63 26.90
CA GLN A 108 -32.11 -0.73 25.48
C GLN A 108 -33.61 -1.02 25.25
N GLY A 109 -34.23 -1.86 26.07
CA GLY A 109 -35.64 -2.21 25.92
C GLY A 109 -36.59 -1.02 26.11
N ALA A 110 -36.22 -0.05 26.96
CA ALA A 110 -37.06 1.12 27.26
C ALA A 110 -37.02 2.17 26.14
N TYR A 111 -35.95 2.19 25.34
CA TYR A 111 -35.70 3.23 24.33
C TYR A 111 -35.78 2.72 22.90
N ALA A 112 -35.99 1.43 22.67
CA ALA A 112 -36.06 0.85 21.34
C ALA A 112 -37.04 1.62 20.42
N GLY A 113 -38.22 1.99 20.92
CA GLY A 113 -39.23 2.73 20.13
C GLY A 113 -38.83 4.15 19.70
N LEU A 114 -37.72 4.70 20.20
CA LEU A 114 -37.15 5.95 19.69
C LEU A 114 -36.26 5.74 18.46
N PHE A 115 -35.71 4.53 18.29
CA PHE A 115 -34.65 4.26 17.31
C PHE A 115 -34.99 3.13 16.34
N THR A 116 -35.98 2.29 16.62
CA THR A 116 -36.40 1.17 15.78
C THR A 116 -37.86 0.76 16.03
N ASP A 117 -38.54 0.35 14.97
CA ASP A 117 -39.87 -0.27 15.04
C ASP A 117 -39.80 -1.79 15.28
N SER A 118 -38.60 -2.37 15.34
CA SER A 118 -38.37 -3.81 15.48
C SER A 118 -37.59 -4.15 16.76
N PRO A 119 -38.16 -3.86 17.95
CA PRO A 119 -37.49 -4.12 19.21
C PRO A 119 -37.11 -5.61 19.34
N GLY A 120 -35.85 -5.88 19.71
CA GLY A 120 -35.31 -7.24 19.89
C GLY A 120 -34.62 -7.83 18.67
N TYR A 121 -34.63 -7.14 17.52
CA TYR A 121 -33.86 -7.54 16.34
C TYR A 121 -32.83 -6.48 15.97
N GLU A 122 -31.59 -6.91 15.84
CA GLU A 122 -30.51 -6.04 15.38
C GLU A 122 -30.54 -5.94 13.85
N GLN A 123 -30.77 -4.73 13.33
CA GLN A 123 -30.83 -4.47 11.88
C GLN A 123 -29.43 -4.16 11.35
N THR A 124 -29.16 -4.38 10.07
CA THR A 124 -27.86 -4.02 9.48
C THR A 124 -27.95 -2.70 8.73
N ILE A 125 -27.05 -1.77 9.04
CA ILE A 125 -26.75 -0.59 8.24
C ILE A 125 -25.50 -0.90 7.42
N LEU A 126 -25.69 -1.00 6.11
CA LEU A 126 -24.61 -1.23 5.15
C LEU A 126 -24.08 0.11 4.64
N VAL A 127 -22.79 0.32 4.79
CA VAL A 127 -22.05 1.45 4.21
C VAL A 127 -21.18 0.91 3.09
N VAL A 128 -21.32 1.50 1.90
CA VAL A 128 -20.46 1.19 0.76
C VAL A 128 -19.39 2.26 0.63
N ASP A 129 -18.12 1.86 0.65
CA ASP A 129 -17.00 2.77 0.46
C ASP A 129 -15.82 2.13 -0.28
N ASP A 130 -15.68 2.46 -1.56
CA ASP A 130 -14.58 1.99 -2.42
C ASP A 130 -13.27 2.75 -2.19
N ASN A 131 -13.27 3.80 -1.38
CA ASN A 131 -12.10 4.65 -1.15
C ASN A 131 -11.46 4.40 0.22
N SER A 132 -12.04 3.58 1.10
CA SER A 132 -11.35 3.14 2.31
C SER A 132 -10.15 2.27 1.92
N PRO A 133 -8.94 2.49 2.50
CA PRO A 133 -8.65 3.26 3.72
C PRO A 133 -8.08 4.68 3.47
N LEU A 134 -8.28 5.28 2.30
CA LEU A 134 -7.66 6.55 1.93
C LEU A 134 -8.21 7.75 2.70
N ASP A 135 -9.48 7.70 3.11
CA ASP A 135 -10.16 8.80 3.81
C ASP A 135 -11.20 8.26 4.84
N TRP A 136 -10.75 8.08 6.08
CA TRP A 136 -11.58 7.54 7.15
C TRP A 136 -12.67 8.49 7.64
N GLU A 137 -12.41 9.81 7.63
CA GLU A 137 -13.41 10.78 8.06
C GLU A 137 -14.60 10.77 7.10
N ARG A 138 -14.34 10.80 5.79
CA ARG A 138 -15.39 10.61 4.78
C ARG A 138 -16.10 9.27 4.95
N SER A 139 -15.34 8.18 5.17
CA SER A 139 -15.88 6.82 5.31
C SER A 139 -16.91 6.70 6.45
N ILE A 140 -16.61 7.30 7.61
CA ILE A 140 -17.54 7.32 8.76
C ILE A 140 -18.79 8.13 8.41
N ASN A 141 -18.63 9.27 7.74
CA ASN A 141 -19.73 10.16 7.40
C ASN A 141 -20.73 9.56 6.39
N LEU A 142 -20.35 8.53 5.62
CA LEU A 142 -21.26 7.84 4.70
C LEU A 142 -22.43 7.13 5.43
N VAL A 143 -22.33 6.91 6.74
CA VAL A 143 -23.41 6.30 7.51
C VAL A 143 -24.57 7.25 7.80
N ARG A 144 -24.41 8.58 7.62
CA ARG A 144 -25.41 9.59 8.01
C ARG A 144 -26.77 9.35 7.38
N GLU A 145 -26.81 9.22 6.06
CA GLU A 145 -28.04 9.00 5.29
C GLU A 145 -28.71 7.67 5.66
N PRO A 146 -28.05 6.49 5.56
CA PRO A 146 -28.72 5.22 5.87
C PRO A 146 -29.10 5.07 7.34
N LEU A 147 -28.39 5.76 8.27
CA LEU A 147 -28.82 5.83 9.67
C LEU A 147 -30.03 6.75 9.83
N GLY A 148 -30.01 7.93 9.23
CA GLY A 148 -31.11 8.90 9.26
C GLY A 148 -32.42 8.33 8.71
N ASP A 149 -32.35 7.53 7.65
CA ASP A 149 -33.50 6.81 7.09
C ASP A 149 -34.12 5.79 8.08
N ARG A 150 -33.32 5.27 9.00
CA ARG A 150 -33.73 4.24 9.98
C ARG A 150 -34.32 4.85 11.25
N ILE A 151 -33.67 5.87 11.80
CA ILE A 151 -34.08 6.48 13.09
C ILE A 151 -34.92 7.75 12.91
N GLY A 152 -35.04 8.24 11.67
CA GLY A 152 -35.71 9.49 11.30
C GLY A 152 -34.78 10.71 11.40
N ALA A 153 -34.87 11.61 10.41
CA ALA A 153 -34.04 12.81 10.34
C ALA A 153 -34.16 13.70 11.59
N GLY A 154 -35.37 13.89 12.13
CA GLY A 154 -35.57 14.70 13.34
C GLY A 154 -34.86 14.13 14.58
N THR A 155 -34.80 12.79 14.70
CA THR A 155 -34.06 12.13 15.78
C THR A 155 -32.55 12.28 15.55
N ALA A 156 -32.08 12.07 14.32
CA ALA A 156 -30.66 12.23 13.98
C ALA A 156 -30.17 13.66 14.24
N ASP A 157 -30.93 14.67 13.80
CA ASP A 157 -30.63 16.09 13.95
C ASP A 157 -30.58 16.52 15.42
N LEU A 158 -31.43 15.94 16.28
CA LEU A 158 -31.42 16.19 17.72
C LEU A 158 -30.05 15.91 18.34
N PHE A 159 -29.37 14.86 17.89
CA PHE A 159 -28.05 14.46 18.39
C PHE A 159 -26.90 15.17 17.68
N GLN A 160 -27.15 15.85 16.58
CA GLN A 160 -26.12 16.45 15.71
C GLN A 160 -26.35 17.96 15.46
N PRO A 161 -26.50 18.79 16.50
CA PRO A 161 -26.55 20.23 16.33
C PRO A 161 -25.25 20.76 15.72
N VAL A 162 -25.37 21.77 14.85
CA VAL A 162 -24.22 22.49 14.29
C VAL A 162 -24.06 23.80 15.06
N PHE A 163 -23.01 23.88 15.88
CA PHE A 163 -22.62 25.10 16.57
C PHE A 163 -21.68 25.94 15.69
N SER A 164 -21.46 27.19 16.06
CA SER A 164 -20.50 28.07 15.35
C SER A 164 -19.04 27.62 15.46
N THR A 165 -18.74 26.67 16.35
CA THR A 165 -17.42 26.11 16.61
C THR A 165 -17.22 24.72 16.01
N THR A 166 -18.27 24.12 15.45
CA THR A 166 -18.24 22.74 14.95
C THR A 166 -17.22 22.58 13.84
N THR A 167 -16.23 21.73 14.05
CA THR A 167 -15.31 21.26 13.02
C THR A 167 -15.80 19.95 12.40
N PRO A 168 -15.28 19.55 11.22
CA PRO A 168 -15.58 18.24 10.64
C PRO A 168 -15.26 17.06 11.59
N ALA A 169 -14.19 17.17 12.38
CA ALA A 169 -13.82 16.19 13.40
C ALA A 169 -14.86 16.11 14.54
N ASP A 170 -15.37 17.25 15.02
CA ASP A 170 -16.41 17.29 16.08
C ASP A 170 -17.72 16.68 15.60
N ALA A 171 -18.13 17.02 14.36
CA ALA A 171 -19.32 16.46 13.73
C ALA A 171 -19.20 14.94 13.53
N THR A 172 -18.00 14.45 13.21
CA THR A 172 -17.71 13.01 13.05
C THR A 172 -17.69 12.30 14.41
N ALA A 173 -17.07 12.89 15.44
CA ALA A 173 -17.07 12.33 16.79
C ALA A 173 -18.48 12.21 17.37
N THR A 174 -19.32 13.24 17.18
CA THR A 174 -20.71 13.23 17.62
C THR A 174 -21.56 12.21 16.83
N LEU A 175 -21.27 12.02 15.54
CA LEU A 175 -21.88 10.94 14.75
C LEU A 175 -21.51 9.55 15.28
N VAL A 176 -20.25 9.33 15.67
CA VAL A 176 -19.83 8.07 16.30
C VAL A 176 -20.54 7.86 17.64
N ALA A 177 -20.75 8.91 18.44
CA ALA A 177 -21.55 8.80 19.66
C ALA A 177 -23.02 8.45 19.37
N LEU A 178 -23.61 8.98 18.30
CA LEU A 178 -24.94 8.57 17.84
C LEU A 178 -24.97 7.10 17.38
N MET A 179 -23.95 6.65 16.65
CA MET A 179 -23.80 5.25 16.28
C MET A 179 -23.72 4.36 17.53
N ASP A 180 -23.03 4.80 18.57
CA ASP A 180 -22.93 4.11 19.86
C ASP A 180 -24.28 4.04 20.59
N ILE A 181 -25.08 5.12 20.59
CA ILE A 181 -26.46 5.12 21.13
C ILE A 181 -27.31 4.02 20.48
N VAL A 182 -27.25 3.91 19.16
CA VAL A 182 -28.12 3.00 18.40
C VAL A 182 -27.52 1.62 18.16
N SER A 183 -26.25 1.41 18.53
CA SER A 183 -25.53 0.14 18.39
C SER A 183 -26.24 -1.09 18.99
N PRO A 184 -27.07 -0.98 20.05
CA PRO A 184 -27.85 -2.14 20.52
C PRO A 184 -28.92 -2.62 19.53
N TYR A 185 -29.32 -1.76 18.58
CA TYR A 185 -30.36 -2.05 17.59
C TYR A 185 -29.81 -2.21 16.17
N TYR A 186 -28.57 -1.79 15.91
CA TYR A 186 -27.98 -1.79 14.58
C TYR A 186 -26.54 -2.32 14.53
N ARG A 187 -26.29 -3.25 13.59
CA ARG A 187 -24.96 -3.62 13.12
C ARG A 187 -24.53 -2.72 11.98
N PHE A 188 -23.39 -2.08 12.12
CA PHE A 188 -22.78 -1.34 11.01
C PHE A 188 -21.81 -2.23 10.25
N ARG A 189 -21.91 -2.28 8.92
CA ARG A 189 -20.98 -3.01 8.05
C ARG A 189 -20.48 -2.10 6.94
N TRP A 190 -19.15 -2.04 6.77
CA TRP A 190 -18.52 -1.41 5.61
C TRP A 190 -18.22 -2.46 4.54
N GLN A 191 -18.55 -2.15 3.29
CA GLN A 191 -18.23 -2.99 2.13
C GLN A 191 -17.67 -2.13 1.00
N THR A 192 -16.77 -2.71 0.21
CA THR A 192 -16.39 -2.17 -1.09
C THR A 192 -17.31 -2.79 -2.16
N LEU A 193 -17.82 -1.97 -3.07
CA LEU A 193 -18.45 -2.41 -4.31
C LEU A 193 -17.39 -2.52 -5.40
N CYS A 194 -16.95 -3.75 -5.67
CA CYS A 194 -16.18 -4.02 -6.88
C CYS A 194 -17.12 -4.36 -8.04
N GLY A 195 -16.81 -3.83 -9.22
CA GLY A 195 -17.55 -4.14 -10.45
C GLY A 195 -17.05 -3.32 -11.63
N ILE A 196 -17.27 -3.82 -12.84
CA ILE A 196 -17.01 -3.08 -14.08
C ILE A 196 -18.34 -2.46 -14.51
N PRO A 197 -18.56 -1.15 -14.32
CA PRO A 197 -19.87 -0.54 -14.51
C PRO A 197 -20.24 -0.38 -15.99
N ARG A 198 -19.24 -0.25 -16.86
CA ARG A 198 -19.39 -0.10 -18.31
C ARG A 198 -18.26 -0.82 -19.01
N ILE A 199 -18.59 -1.49 -20.11
CA ILE A 199 -17.63 -2.14 -21.01
C ILE A 199 -17.81 -1.53 -22.38
N ARG A 200 -16.69 -1.18 -23.02
CA ARG A 200 -16.66 -0.68 -24.40
C ARG A 200 -15.96 -1.72 -25.27
N LEU A 201 -16.65 -2.24 -26.26
CA LEU A 201 -16.04 -3.03 -27.32
C LEU A 201 -15.53 -2.07 -28.39
N GLU A 202 -14.22 -2.06 -28.58
CA GLU A 202 -13.57 -1.30 -29.65
C GLU A 202 -13.56 -2.13 -30.95
N GLY A 203 -13.40 -1.45 -32.09
CA GLY A 203 -13.49 -2.09 -33.40
C GLY A 203 -14.92 -2.23 -33.92
N THR A 204 -15.06 -2.98 -35.01
CA THR A 204 -16.31 -3.26 -35.72
C THR A 204 -16.85 -4.64 -35.38
N ALA A 205 -18.12 -4.91 -35.71
CA ALA A 205 -18.69 -6.25 -35.55
C ALA A 205 -17.90 -7.30 -36.37
N GLU A 206 -17.41 -6.91 -37.54
CA GLU A 206 -16.57 -7.72 -38.42
C GLU A 206 -15.23 -8.07 -37.76
N ASP A 207 -14.63 -7.16 -36.99
CA ASP A 207 -13.38 -7.44 -36.26
C ASP A 207 -13.57 -8.53 -35.19
N TRP A 208 -14.68 -8.47 -34.46
CA TRP A 208 -15.00 -9.47 -33.43
C TRP A 208 -15.39 -10.82 -34.03
N GLN A 209 -16.12 -10.81 -35.15
CA GLN A 209 -16.40 -12.04 -35.89
C GLN A 209 -15.11 -12.65 -36.45
N LEU A 210 -14.21 -11.83 -37.01
CA LEU A 210 -12.90 -12.26 -37.50
C LEU A 210 -12.08 -12.89 -36.37
N LEU A 211 -12.09 -12.33 -35.15
CA LEU A 211 -11.44 -12.93 -34.00
C LEU A 211 -11.98 -14.34 -33.71
N ALA A 212 -13.30 -14.50 -33.65
CA ALA A 212 -13.93 -15.80 -33.40
C ALA A 212 -13.56 -16.82 -34.49
N ASP A 213 -13.56 -16.42 -35.76
CA ASP A 213 -13.25 -17.28 -36.90
C ASP A 213 -11.76 -17.66 -36.92
N ARG A 214 -10.84 -16.74 -36.65
CA ARG A 214 -9.41 -17.05 -36.55
C ARG A 214 -9.11 -18.04 -35.44
N VAL A 215 -9.82 -17.96 -34.32
CA VAL A 215 -9.69 -18.93 -33.23
C VAL A 215 -10.18 -20.31 -33.66
N ARG A 216 -11.25 -20.43 -34.47
CA ARG A 216 -11.69 -21.70 -35.06
C ARG A 216 -10.66 -22.28 -36.03
N GLU A 217 -10.09 -21.46 -36.90
CA GLU A 217 -9.03 -21.90 -37.83
C GLU A 217 -7.78 -22.42 -37.08
N LEU A 218 -7.42 -21.78 -35.96
CA LEU A 218 -6.33 -22.26 -35.10
C LEU A 218 -6.68 -23.61 -34.45
N ALA A 219 -7.93 -23.81 -34.01
CA ALA A 219 -8.37 -25.06 -33.40
C ALA A 219 -8.21 -26.27 -34.34
N GLU A 220 -8.35 -26.08 -35.65
CA GLU A 220 -8.11 -27.13 -36.66
C GLU A 220 -6.63 -27.55 -36.75
N ARG A 221 -5.71 -26.64 -36.44
CA ARG A 221 -4.26 -26.84 -36.59
C ARG A 221 -3.58 -27.32 -35.29
N PHE A 222 -4.11 -26.95 -34.13
CA PHE A 222 -3.49 -27.20 -32.83
C PHE A 222 -4.29 -28.21 -32.01
N ALA A 223 -4.22 -29.49 -32.41
CA ALA A 223 -5.00 -30.57 -31.79
C ALA A 223 -4.81 -30.71 -30.27
N GLY A 224 -3.61 -30.41 -29.75
CA GLY A 224 -3.31 -30.45 -28.32
C GLY A 224 -4.02 -29.39 -27.48
N LEU A 225 -4.67 -28.41 -28.11
CA LEU A 225 -5.40 -27.32 -27.46
C LEU A 225 -6.92 -27.37 -27.73
N ARG A 226 -7.42 -28.48 -28.30
CA ARG A 226 -8.82 -28.59 -28.74
C ARG A 226 -9.82 -28.35 -27.61
N ASP A 227 -9.57 -28.90 -26.43
CA ASP A 227 -10.49 -28.76 -25.28
C ASP A 227 -10.55 -27.30 -24.80
N TRP A 228 -9.42 -26.60 -24.84
CA TRP A 228 -9.36 -25.17 -24.56
C TRP A 228 -10.13 -24.34 -25.59
N PHE A 229 -9.90 -24.57 -26.89
CA PHE A 229 -10.64 -23.88 -27.95
C PHE A 229 -12.15 -24.11 -27.83
N THR A 230 -12.56 -25.34 -27.53
CA THR A 230 -13.98 -25.71 -27.32
C THR A 230 -14.63 -24.86 -26.23
N ALA A 231 -13.91 -24.58 -25.14
CA ALA A 231 -14.40 -23.73 -24.07
C ALA A 231 -14.32 -22.21 -24.37
N LEU A 232 -13.38 -21.79 -25.21
CA LEU A 232 -13.22 -20.39 -25.61
C LEU A 232 -14.26 -19.94 -26.65
N HIS A 233 -14.69 -20.84 -27.55
CA HIS A 233 -15.63 -20.49 -28.63
C HIS A 233 -16.93 -19.81 -28.13
N PRO A 234 -17.66 -20.35 -27.14
CA PRO A 234 -18.91 -19.71 -26.69
C PRO A 234 -18.69 -18.30 -26.14
N VAL A 235 -17.54 -18.04 -25.52
CA VAL A 235 -17.19 -16.71 -25.01
C VAL A 235 -16.95 -15.73 -26.16
N LEU A 236 -16.21 -16.15 -27.19
CA LEU A 236 -15.97 -15.31 -28.38
C LEU A 236 -17.25 -15.07 -29.17
N ASP A 237 -18.13 -16.07 -29.26
CA ASP A 237 -19.41 -15.95 -29.96
C ASP A 237 -20.36 -14.97 -29.27
N GLU A 238 -20.42 -14.98 -27.93
CA GLU A 238 -21.21 -14.01 -27.17
C GLU A 238 -20.64 -12.58 -27.32
N ILE A 239 -19.31 -12.42 -27.33
CA ILE A 239 -18.68 -11.12 -27.56
C ILE A 239 -18.97 -10.62 -28.99
N ALA A 240 -18.82 -11.48 -30.00
CA ALA A 240 -19.10 -11.13 -31.40
C ALA A 240 -20.58 -10.81 -31.61
N GLY A 241 -21.49 -11.61 -31.04
CA GLY A 241 -22.94 -11.35 -31.06
C GLY A 241 -23.31 -10.03 -30.39
N THR A 242 -22.71 -9.72 -29.24
CA THR A 242 -22.87 -8.42 -28.57
C THR A 242 -22.39 -7.28 -29.48
N ALA A 243 -21.21 -7.41 -30.10
CA ALA A 243 -20.65 -6.39 -31.00
C ALA A 243 -21.49 -6.19 -32.27
N ALA A 244 -22.13 -7.25 -32.77
CA ALA A 244 -23.05 -7.22 -33.91
C ALA A 244 -24.45 -6.67 -33.57
N GLY A 245 -24.72 -6.37 -32.29
CA GLY A 245 -26.01 -5.85 -31.84
C GLY A 245 -27.11 -6.90 -31.71
N CYS A 246 -26.76 -8.19 -31.55
CA CYS A 246 -27.72 -9.29 -31.38
C CYS A 246 -28.40 -9.31 -30.00
N GLY A 247 -27.95 -8.46 -29.06
CA GLY A 247 -28.43 -8.41 -27.68
C GLY A 247 -27.28 -8.24 -26.70
N VAL A 248 -27.58 -7.99 -25.43
CA VAL A 248 -26.59 -7.91 -24.36
C VAL A 248 -27.02 -8.82 -23.22
N ASP A 249 -26.35 -9.96 -23.04
CA ASP A 249 -26.49 -10.78 -21.84
C ASP A 249 -25.78 -10.10 -20.67
N GLN A 250 -26.55 -9.45 -19.79
CA GLN A 250 -26.01 -8.76 -18.63
C GLN A 250 -25.32 -9.71 -17.64
N GLU A 251 -25.78 -10.95 -17.52
CA GLU A 251 -25.18 -11.91 -16.60
C GLU A 251 -23.82 -12.38 -17.12
N PHE A 252 -23.71 -12.61 -18.44
CA PHE A 252 -22.44 -12.85 -19.11
C PHE A 252 -21.47 -11.70 -18.83
N TRP A 253 -21.83 -10.44 -19.14
CA TRP A 253 -20.91 -9.30 -18.97
C TRP A 253 -20.56 -9.00 -17.50
N ARG A 254 -21.50 -9.18 -16.56
CA ARG A 254 -21.21 -9.12 -15.11
C ARG A 254 -20.25 -10.22 -14.67
N SER A 255 -20.16 -11.31 -15.42
CA SER A 255 -19.29 -12.45 -15.13
C SER A 255 -17.94 -12.40 -15.84
N LEU A 256 -17.51 -11.25 -16.38
CA LEU A 256 -16.22 -11.12 -17.08
C LEU A 256 -15.04 -11.51 -16.19
N TYR A 257 -14.83 -10.77 -15.09
CA TYR A 257 -13.69 -10.96 -14.19
C TYR A 257 -14.03 -11.83 -12.98
N LYS A 258 -15.14 -11.52 -12.30
CA LYS A 258 -15.69 -12.29 -11.18
C LYS A 258 -17.09 -12.75 -11.55
N HIS A 259 -17.45 -13.98 -11.23
CA HIS A 259 -18.80 -14.50 -11.51
C HIS A 259 -19.86 -13.57 -10.89
N ARG A 260 -20.78 -13.06 -11.73
CA ARG A 260 -21.86 -12.12 -11.36
C ARG A 260 -21.38 -10.89 -10.56
N SER A 261 -20.20 -10.34 -10.88
CA SER A 261 -19.59 -9.21 -10.18
C SER A 261 -19.39 -9.44 -8.67
N PHE A 262 -19.23 -10.69 -8.23
CA PHE A 262 -18.97 -10.98 -6.82
C PHE A 262 -17.64 -10.34 -6.37
N SER A 263 -17.69 -9.55 -5.30
CA SER A 263 -16.53 -8.84 -4.74
C SER A 263 -15.81 -9.69 -3.69
N GLY A 264 -14.51 -9.47 -3.51
CA GLY A 264 -13.66 -10.19 -2.55
C GLY A 264 -12.98 -11.44 -3.13
N GLY A 265 -12.08 -12.00 -2.33
CA GLY A 265 -11.20 -13.12 -2.72
C GLY A 265 -10.11 -12.75 -3.71
N ASP A 266 -9.02 -13.49 -3.70
CA ASP A 266 -7.84 -13.38 -4.57
C ASP A 266 -7.94 -14.23 -5.85
N GLU A 267 -9.11 -14.83 -6.10
CA GLU A 267 -9.33 -15.71 -7.25
C GLU A 267 -10.10 -15.02 -8.38
N VAL A 268 -9.68 -15.21 -9.62
CA VAL A 268 -10.46 -14.86 -10.81
C VAL A 268 -11.49 -15.96 -11.06
N THR A 269 -12.79 -15.61 -11.05
CA THR A 269 -13.89 -16.59 -11.14
C THR A 269 -14.74 -16.46 -12.40
N GLY A 270 -14.56 -15.37 -13.15
CA GLY A 270 -15.33 -15.05 -14.34
C GLY A 270 -14.94 -15.84 -15.59
N TRP A 271 -15.66 -15.61 -16.68
CA TRP A 271 -15.41 -16.27 -17.97
C TRP A 271 -14.10 -15.87 -18.62
N ILE A 272 -13.43 -14.80 -18.17
CA ILE A 272 -12.10 -14.42 -18.68
C ILE A 272 -11.09 -15.57 -18.55
N ASN A 273 -11.29 -16.47 -17.60
CA ASN A 273 -10.54 -17.73 -17.48
C ASN A 273 -10.51 -18.58 -18.75
N ALA A 274 -11.52 -18.48 -19.63
CA ALA A 274 -11.54 -19.18 -20.91
C ALA A 274 -10.42 -18.73 -21.87
N PHE A 275 -9.88 -17.52 -21.70
CA PHE A 275 -8.77 -17.03 -22.53
C PHE A 275 -7.41 -17.67 -22.18
N PHE A 276 -7.34 -18.50 -21.15
CA PHE A 276 -6.09 -19.06 -20.65
C PHE A 276 -6.09 -20.58 -20.76
N ALA A 277 -5.16 -21.10 -21.56
CA ALA A 277 -4.97 -22.54 -21.74
C ALA A 277 -4.05 -23.19 -20.66
N HIS A 278 -3.31 -22.36 -19.92
CA HIS A 278 -2.27 -22.80 -18.99
C HIS A 278 -2.30 -22.01 -17.69
N ASP A 279 -1.89 -22.66 -16.60
CA ASP A 279 -1.50 -22.02 -15.34
C ASP A 279 0.01 -21.78 -15.31
N TYR A 280 0.43 -20.64 -14.79
CA TYR A 280 1.82 -20.22 -14.77
C TYR A 280 2.36 -20.33 -13.34
N HIS A 281 3.20 -21.32 -13.10
CA HIS A 281 3.90 -21.51 -11.83
C HIS A 281 5.37 -21.09 -11.97
N ASP A 282 6.09 -21.04 -10.85
CA ASP A 282 7.53 -20.77 -10.82
C ASP A 282 8.34 -21.74 -11.68
N GLU A 283 7.89 -23.01 -11.75
CA GLU A 283 8.52 -24.05 -12.59
C GLU A 283 8.17 -23.94 -14.08
N GLY A 284 7.27 -23.03 -14.46
CA GLY A 284 6.80 -22.81 -15.82
C GLY A 284 5.31 -23.11 -16.04
N PRO A 285 4.83 -22.93 -17.27
CA PRO A 285 3.42 -23.10 -17.62
C PRO A 285 3.00 -24.58 -17.62
N ARG A 286 1.81 -24.85 -17.08
CA ARG A 286 1.17 -26.17 -17.06
C ARG A 286 -0.21 -26.10 -17.70
N PRO A 287 -0.61 -27.05 -18.58
CA PRO A 287 -1.94 -27.04 -19.19
C PRO A 287 -3.04 -27.11 -18.14
N ARG A 288 -4.10 -26.31 -18.30
CA ARG A 288 -5.29 -26.38 -17.45
C ARG A 288 -6.12 -27.63 -17.78
N ALA A 289 -6.74 -28.19 -16.75
CA ALA A 289 -7.69 -29.31 -16.89
C ALA A 289 -9.15 -28.83 -17.08
N SER A 290 -9.43 -27.57 -16.75
CA SER A 290 -10.75 -26.95 -16.86
C SER A 290 -10.64 -25.53 -17.40
N PHE A 291 -11.62 -25.12 -18.20
CA PHE A 291 -11.64 -23.82 -18.88
C PHE A 291 -13.01 -23.15 -18.67
N GLY A 292 -13.07 -21.82 -18.74
CA GLY A 292 -14.29 -21.06 -18.49
C GLY A 292 -14.45 -20.63 -17.03
N PRO A 293 -15.66 -20.21 -16.60
CA PRO A 293 -15.90 -19.76 -15.22
C PRO A 293 -15.48 -20.79 -14.19
N GLY A 294 -14.70 -20.36 -13.20
CA GLY A 294 -14.11 -21.23 -12.19
C GLY A 294 -13.04 -20.47 -11.41
N ALA A 295 -12.78 -20.88 -10.17
CA ALA A 295 -11.81 -20.21 -9.31
C ALA A 295 -10.38 -20.51 -9.76
N ALA A 296 -9.63 -19.45 -10.09
CA ALA A 296 -8.20 -19.53 -10.37
C ALA A 296 -7.46 -18.42 -9.61
N PRO A 297 -6.45 -18.74 -8.79
CA PRO A 297 -5.61 -17.75 -8.12
C PRO A 297 -4.98 -16.75 -9.10
N THR A 298 -4.88 -15.47 -8.72
CA THR A 298 -4.38 -14.41 -9.61
C THR A 298 -2.91 -14.55 -10.02
N ASP A 299 -2.11 -15.30 -9.27
CA ASP A 299 -0.69 -15.55 -9.55
C ASP A 299 -0.45 -16.61 -10.64
N LEU A 300 -1.47 -17.38 -11.01
CA LEU A 300 -1.38 -18.39 -12.07
C LEU A 300 -1.55 -17.84 -13.49
N PHE A 301 -1.77 -16.53 -13.66
CA PHE A 301 -2.00 -15.92 -14.96
C PHE A 301 -0.69 -15.41 -15.60
N PRO A 302 -0.55 -15.52 -16.94
CA PRO A 302 0.62 -15.00 -17.62
C PRO A 302 0.68 -13.48 -17.62
N SER A 303 1.89 -12.96 -17.78
CA SER A 303 2.10 -11.54 -18.10
C SER A 303 1.60 -11.14 -19.50
N HIS A 304 1.32 -12.12 -20.37
CA HIS A 304 1.06 -11.94 -21.81
C HIS A 304 2.18 -11.24 -22.57
N VAL A 305 3.42 -11.31 -22.07
CA VAL A 305 4.61 -10.79 -22.73
C VAL A 305 5.36 -11.92 -23.43
N SER A 306 5.45 -11.83 -24.74
CA SER A 306 6.36 -12.64 -25.55
C SER A 306 7.76 -12.06 -25.50
N ARG A 307 8.78 -12.95 -25.43
CA ARG A 307 10.20 -12.60 -25.45
C ARG A 307 10.92 -13.38 -26.54
N VAL A 308 11.66 -12.68 -27.39
CA VAL A 308 12.50 -13.28 -28.43
C VAL A 308 13.94 -12.82 -28.22
N PRO A 309 14.85 -13.69 -27.71
CA PRO A 309 16.25 -13.33 -27.60
C PRO A 309 16.91 -13.25 -28.98
N PHE A 310 17.82 -12.31 -29.16
CA PHE A 310 18.66 -12.20 -30.36
C PHE A 310 20.03 -11.65 -30.00
N ARG A 311 21.04 -11.91 -30.83
CA ARG A 311 22.36 -11.31 -30.70
C ARG A 311 22.50 -10.15 -31.66
N TRP A 312 22.98 -9.02 -31.16
CA TRP A 312 23.29 -7.84 -31.96
C TRP A 312 24.80 -7.71 -32.11
N GLU A 313 25.29 -8.06 -33.30
CA GLU A 313 26.69 -7.90 -33.66
C GLU A 313 26.96 -6.46 -34.10
N THR A 314 27.89 -5.79 -33.42
CA THR A 314 28.36 -4.43 -33.73
C THR A 314 29.88 -4.41 -33.88
N PRO A 315 30.46 -3.39 -34.53
CA PRO A 315 31.93 -3.24 -34.59
C PRO A 315 32.61 -3.16 -33.21
N ALA A 316 31.88 -2.78 -32.16
CA ALA A 316 32.38 -2.67 -30.79
C ALA A 316 32.24 -3.97 -29.98
N GLY A 317 31.51 -4.97 -30.47
CA GLY A 317 31.22 -6.22 -29.77
C GLY A 317 29.84 -6.78 -30.07
N THR A 318 29.54 -7.95 -29.49
CA THR A 318 28.22 -8.59 -29.57
C THR A 318 27.44 -8.32 -28.30
N LEU A 319 26.20 -7.85 -28.43
CA LEU A 319 25.27 -7.66 -27.32
C LEU A 319 24.21 -8.76 -27.35
N ASP A 320 23.93 -9.38 -26.20
CA ASP A 320 22.74 -10.23 -26.07
C ASP A 320 21.53 -9.31 -25.84
N MET A 321 20.52 -9.46 -26.68
CA MET A 321 19.34 -8.58 -26.72
C MET A 321 18.06 -9.42 -26.65
N ALA A 322 16.93 -8.77 -26.40
CA ALA A 322 15.62 -9.38 -26.61
C ALA A 322 14.59 -8.37 -27.14
N PHE A 323 13.74 -8.86 -28.05
CA PHE A 323 12.47 -8.23 -28.35
C PHE A 323 11.44 -8.67 -27.32
N LEU A 324 10.73 -7.70 -26.75
CA LEU A 324 9.54 -7.92 -25.93
C LEU A 324 8.32 -7.42 -26.69
N GLY A 325 7.22 -8.15 -26.62
CA GLY A 325 5.95 -7.74 -27.22
C GLY A 325 4.77 -8.35 -26.50
N GLY A 326 3.71 -7.58 -26.27
CA GLY A 326 2.55 -8.05 -25.51
C GLY A 326 1.75 -6.91 -24.91
N ALA A 327 0.92 -7.21 -23.92
CA ALA A 327 0.23 -6.20 -23.13
C ALA A 327 1.24 -5.51 -22.19
N LEU A 328 1.80 -4.37 -22.61
CA LEU A 328 2.89 -3.67 -21.92
C LEU A 328 2.45 -2.38 -21.22
N GLY A 329 1.19 -2.00 -21.32
CA GLY A 329 0.70 -0.78 -20.73
C GLY A 329 -0.80 -0.78 -20.49
N ILE A 330 -1.21 0.12 -19.60
CA ILE A 330 -2.61 0.47 -19.38
C ILE A 330 -2.70 1.99 -19.51
N GLU A 331 -3.52 2.47 -20.43
CA GLU A 331 -3.76 3.89 -20.66
C GLU A 331 -5.17 4.30 -20.21
N ARG A 332 -5.36 5.60 -19.99
CA ARG A 332 -6.69 6.20 -19.86
C ARG A 332 -7.06 6.88 -21.17
N ASP A 333 -8.15 6.42 -21.80
CA ASP A 333 -8.79 7.09 -22.92
C ASP A 333 -10.07 7.77 -22.41
N GLY A 334 -9.94 9.04 -21.99
CA GLY A 334 -10.98 9.73 -21.23
C GLY A 334 -11.29 8.99 -19.92
N GLU A 335 -12.52 8.50 -19.79
CA GLU A 335 -12.98 7.74 -18.62
C GLU A 335 -12.69 6.22 -18.69
N TRP A 336 -12.17 5.73 -19.81
CA TRP A 336 -11.97 4.30 -20.05
C TRP A 336 -10.54 3.88 -19.67
N LEU A 337 -10.42 2.75 -18.94
CA LEU A 337 -9.13 2.05 -18.77
C LEU A 337 -8.93 1.10 -19.94
N ARG A 338 -7.76 1.18 -20.57
CA ARG A 338 -7.47 0.45 -21.81
C ARG A 338 -6.11 -0.25 -21.75
N PRO A 339 -6.08 -1.59 -21.73
CA PRO A 339 -4.84 -2.34 -21.95
C PRO A 339 -4.29 -2.08 -23.37
N ARG A 340 -2.98 -1.92 -23.49
CA ARG A 340 -2.32 -1.63 -24.78
C ARG A 340 -1.22 -2.62 -25.07
N LEU A 341 -1.23 -3.07 -26.32
CA LEU A 341 -0.09 -3.78 -26.88
C LEU A 341 1.07 -2.80 -27.07
N GLY A 342 2.25 -3.23 -26.67
CA GLY A 342 3.50 -2.50 -26.88
C GLY A 342 4.60 -3.45 -27.30
N HIS A 343 5.74 -2.87 -27.65
CA HIS A 343 6.98 -3.60 -27.87
C HIS A 343 8.15 -2.86 -27.22
N ALA A 344 9.18 -3.61 -26.86
CA ALA A 344 10.44 -3.08 -26.35
C ALA A 344 11.62 -3.87 -26.92
N VAL A 345 12.77 -3.22 -26.98
CA VAL A 345 14.06 -3.87 -27.26
C VAL A 345 14.92 -3.65 -26.04
N VAL A 346 15.41 -4.73 -25.44
CA VAL A 346 16.19 -4.68 -24.22
C VAL A 346 17.54 -5.35 -24.44
N GLU A 347 18.59 -4.77 -23.86
CA GLU A 347 19.87 -5.46 -23.71
C GLU A 347 19.76 -6.41 -22.52
N LEU A 348 20.15 -7.66 -22.73
CA LEU A 348 20.24 -8.68 -21.69
C LEU A 348 21.63 -8.57 -21.07
N LEU A 349 21.70 -7.87 -19.96
CA LEU A 349 22.92 -7.86 -19.18
C LEU A 349 23.20 -9.26 -18.62
N PRO A 350 24.48 -9.64 -18.46
CA PRO A 350 24.83 -10.84 -17.74
C PRO A 350 24.11 -10.84 -16.39
N SER A 351 23.63 -12.02 -15.96
CA SER A 351 23.21 -12.18 -14.57
C SER A 351 24.42 -11.84 -13.70
N ALA A 352 24.25 -10.93 -12.72
CA ALA A 352 25.33 -10.62 -11.78
C ALA A 352 25.84 -11.94 -11.18
N GLU A 353 27.11 -12.25 -11.43
CA GLU A 353 27.74 -13.39 -10.79
C GLU A 353 27.80 -13.11 -9.28
N PRO A 354 27.82 -14.13 -8.40
CA PRO A 354 27.93 -13.89 -6.94
C PRO A 354 29.10 -12.98 -6.55
N ALA A 355 30.15 -12.93 -7.37
CA ALA A 355 31.28 -12.01 -7.22
C ALA A 355 30.90 -10.53 -7.48
N ASP A 356 29.95 -10.25 -8.36
CA ASP A 356 29.50 -8.89 -8.67
C ASP A 356 28.75 -8.24 -7.51
N LEU A 357 28.13 -9.04 -6.62
CA LEU A 357 27.45 -8.55 -5.41
C LEU A 357 28.41 -7.93 -4.38
N LEU A 358 29.71 -8.20 -4.48
CA LEU A 358 30.73 -7.62 -3.61
C LEU A 358 31.23 -6.25 -4.12
N LEU A 359 30.92 -5.91 -5.38
CA LEU A 359 31.25 -4.61 -5.95
C LEU A 359 30.21 -3.56 -5.53
N PRO A 360 30.60 -2.28 -5.38
CA PRO A 360 29.64 -1.22 -5.11
C PRO A 360 28.68 -1.05 -6.30
N GLU A 361 27.38 -0.89 -6.03
CA GLU A 361 26.41 -0.58 -7.10
C GLU A 361 26.81 0.71 -7.84
N PRO A 362 26.67 0.79 -9.19
CA PRO A 362 26.05 -0.20 -10.08
C PRO A 362 27.05 -1.15 -10.78
N TRP A 363 28.24 -1.40 -10.21
CA TRP A 363 29.34 -2.05 -10.92
C TRP A 363 29.21 -3.58 -10.99
N THR A 364 29.45 -4.16 -12.17
CA THR A 364 29.78 -5.59 -12.37
C THR A 364 31.26 -5.76 -12.75
N LEU A 365 31.83 -6.95 -12.61
CA LEU A 365 33.19 -7.25 -13.10
C LEU A 365 33.31 -7.01 -14.61
N ALA A 366 32.23 -7.22 -15.37
CA ALA A 366 32.17 -6.88 -16.79
C ALA A 366 32.27 -5.36 -17.03
N ASP A 367 31.61 -4.54 -16.20
CA ASP A 367 31.72 -3.07 -16.28
C ASP A 367 33.11 -2.59 -15.89
N VAL A 368 33.70 -3.20 -14.86
CA VAL A 368 35.07 -2.92 -14.42
C VAL A 368 36.07 -3.26 -15.53
N GLN A 369 35.97 -4.45 -16.12
CA GLN A 369 36.79 -4.88 -17.26
C GLN A 369 36.68 -3.89 -18.43
N ARG A 370 35.46 -3.50 -18.79
CA ARG A 370 35.18 -2.56 -19.88
C ARG A 370 35.75 -1.17 -19.59
N CYS A 371 35.56 -0.65 -18.37
CA CYS A 371 36.00 0.69 -18.00
C CYS A 371 37.52 0.79 -17.88
N ALA A 372 38.18 -0.25 -17.38
CA ALA A 372 39.63 -0.33 -17.25
C ALA A 372 40.34 -0.67 -18.58
N GLY A 373 39.60 -1.05 -19.62
CA GLY A 373 40.17 -1.56 -20.87
C GLY A 373 40.98 -2.85 -20.67
N ALA A 374 40.66 -3.62 -19.63
CA ALA A 374 41.41 -4.82 -19.25
C ALA A 374 40.97 -6.03 -20.09
N ARG A 375 41.91 -6.97 -20.32
CA ARG A 375 41.60 -8.22 -21.02
C ARG A 375 40.68 -9.13 -20.20
N GLU A 376 40.78 -9.05 -18.88
CA GLU A 376 39.97 -9.77 -17.90
C GLU A 376 39.93 -8.95 -16.61
N ALA A 377 38.85 -9.06 -15.84
CA ALA A 377 38.75 -8.52 -14.48
C ALA A 377 38.35 -9.65 -13.54
N ARG A 378 39.19 -9.92 -12.53
CA ARG A 378 38.97 -11.03 -11.58
C ARG A 378 38.87 -10.50 -10.16
N LEU A 379 37.79 -10.85 -9.48
CA LEU A 379 37.68 -10.59 -8.05
C LEU A 379 38.55 -11.57 -7.25
N ILE A 380 39.30 -11.03 -6.30
CA ILE A 380 40.12 -11.77 -5.34
C ILE A 380 39.58 -11.46 -3.94
N THR A 381 38.96 -12.47 -3.31
CA THR A 381 38.42 -12.38 -1.94
C THR A 381 39.32 -13.02 -0.90
N GLU A 382 40.21 -13.94 -1.33
CA GLU A 382 41.24 -14.53 -0.48
C GLU A 382 42.55 -13.76 -0.70
N LEU A 383 42.74 -12.72 0.11
CA LEU A 383 43.92 -11.86 0.04
C LEU A 383 45.03 -12.40 0.94
N GLY A 384 46.27 -12.36 0.43
CA GLY A 384 47.48 -12.55 1.22
C GLY A 384 47.84 -11.26 1.96
N THR A 385 49.12 -10.92 1.98
CA THR A 385 49.61 -9.69 2.62
C THR A 385 49.37 -8.49 1.69
N VAL A 386 48.47 -7.59 2.08
CA VAL A 386 48.30 -6.29 1.40
C VAL A 386 49.17 -5.25 2.10
N THR A 387 50.00 -4.54 1.34
CA THR A 387 50.86 -3.47 1.86
C THR A 387 50.61 -2.15 1.15
N VAL A 388 50.58 -1.05 1.89
CA VAL A 388 50.47 0.32 1.37
C VAL A 388 51.68 1.11 1.85
N GLY A 389 52.55 1.53 0.93
CA GLY A 389 53.78 2.25 1.32
C GLY A 389 54.76 1.44 2.17
N GLY A 390 54.69 0.10 2.10
CA GLY A 390 55.53 -0.82 2.87
C GLY A 390 54.94 -1.26 4.22
N GLU A 391 53.81 -0.69 4.65
CA GLU A 391 53.10 -1.07 5.88
C GLU A 391 51.91 -1.98 5.57
N PRO A 392 51.60 -2.99 6.42
CA PRO A 392 50.43 -3.85 6.23
C PRO A 392 49.11 -3.07 6.29
N ALA A 393 48.18 -3.38 5.39
CA ALA A 393 46.85 -2.78 5.32
C ALA A 393 45.75 -3.85 5.35
N GLN A 394 44.60 -3.53 5.95
CA GLN A 394 43.42 -4.40 5.96
C GLN A 394 42.60 -4.18 4.70
N ALA A 395 42.23 -5.26 4.03
CA ALA A 395 41.48 -5.22 2.77
C ALA A 395 40.37 -6.27 2.74
N GLU A 396 39.25 -5.91 2.12
CA GLU A 396 38.07 -6.77 1.99
C GLU A 396 38.17 -7.65 0.75
N TYR A 397 38.61 -7.07 -0.37
CA TYR A 397 38.83 -7.75 -1.64
C TYR A 397 39.70 -6.89 -2.57
N ALA A 398 40.20 -7.51 -3.62
CA ALA A 398 40.87 -6.83 -4.72
C ALA A 398 40.27 -7.22 -6.06
N ILE A 399 40.39 -6.34 -7.04
CA ILE A 399 40.03 -6.61 -8.43
C ILE A 399 41.33 -6.59 -9.23
N ASP A 400 41.73 -7.76 -9.70
CA ASP A 400 42.88 -7.93 -10.58
C ASP A 400 42.49 -7.62 -12.03
N LEU A 401 43.27 -6.73 -12.65
CA LEU A 401 43.08 -6.24 -14.02
C LEU A 401 44.29 -6.63 -14.89
N GLY A 402 45.10 -7.58 -14.43
CA GLY A 402 46.27 -8.13 -15.09
C GLY A 402 47.57 -7.48 -14.62
N TRP A 403 47.91 -6.31 -15.15
CA TRP A 403 49.19 -5.65 -14.81
C TRP A 403 49.10 -4.74 -13.58
N TYR A 404 47.88 -4.49 -13.11
CA TYR A 404 47.60 -3.77 -11.87
C TYR A 404 46.29 -4.30 -11.28
N CYS A 405 46.07 -4.01 -10.00
CA CYS A 405 44.85 -4.32 -9.29
C CYS A 405 44.36 -3.10 -8.50
N VAL A 406 43.06 -3.04 -8.25
CA VAL A 406 42.47 -2.10 -7.30
C VAL A 406 42.02 -2.85 -6.05
N VAL A 407 42.34 -2.32 -4.87
CA VAL A 407 42.07 -2.96 -3.59
C VAL A 407 41.07 -2.15 -2.79
N ARG A 408 40.04 -2.83 -2.28
CA ARG A 408 39.05 -2.25 -1.37
C ARG A 408 39.52 -2.46 0.07
N SER A 409 39.79 -1.38 0.78
CA SER A 409 40.07 -1.43 2.21
C SER A 409 38.79 -1.51 3.05
N THR A 410 38.89 -2.07 4.25
CA THR A 410 37.79 -2.17 5.23
C THR A 410 37.28 -0.81 5.70
N ASP A 411 38.08 0.25 5.56
CA ASP A 411 37.68 1.63 5.88
C ASP A 411 36.96 2.32 4.71
N GLY A 412 36.79 1.62 3.58
CA GLY A 412 36.13 2.13 2.41
C GLY A 412 37.02 2.97 1.48
N THR A 413 38.34 2.93 1.64
CA THR A 413 39.30 3.56 0.72
C THR A 413 39.64 2.61 -0.44
N TRP A 414 39.84 3.16 -1.64
CA TRP A 414 40.38 2.41 -2.78
C TRP A 414 41.89 2.61 -2.89
N TYR A 415 42.64 1.53 -3.08
CA TYR A 415 44.06 1.58 -3.37
C TYR A 415 44.35 1.00 -4.75
N VAL A 416 45.40 1.49 -5.41
CA VAL A 416 45.91 0.92 -6.66
C VAL A 416 47.26 0.29 -6.38
N GLY A 417 47.42 -0.94 -6.85
CA GLY A 417 48.57 -1.79 -6.58
C GLY A 417 48.82 -2.84 -7.66
N GLU A 418 49.69 -3.79 -7.34
CA GLU A 418 50.02 -4.92 -8.21
C GLU A 418 50.09 -6.18 -7.36
N LEU A 419 49.56 -7.27 -7.92
CA LEU A 419 49.64 -8.61 -7.36
C LEU A 419 51.08 -9.13 -7.47
N ARG A 420 51.66 -9.55 -6.34
CA ARG A 420 53.08 -9.95 -6.23
C ARG A 420 53.29 -11.46 -6.19
N SER A 421 52.27 -12.22 -5.83
CA SER A 421 52.35 -13.67 -5.69
C SER A 421 51.03 -14.32 -6.06
N ASP A 422 51.10 -15.60 -6.44
CA ASP A 422 49.91 -16.44 -6.66
C ASP A 422 49.15 -16.71 -5.34
N ASP A 423 49.78 -16.44 -4.19
CA ASP A 423 49.20 -16.55 -2.84
C ASP A 423 48.39 -15.30 -2.44
N GLY A 424 48.24 -14.31 -3.34
CA GLY A 424 47.37 -13.15 -3.12
C GLY A 424 48.02 -11.94 -2.45
N ASP A 425 49.35 -11.86 -2.39
CA ASP A 425 50.05 -10.69 -1.82
C ASP A 425 49.97 -9.48 -2.77
N ILE A 426 49.65 -8.30 -2.23
CA ILE A 426 49.46 -7.08 -3.02
C ILE A 426 50.31 -5.94 -2.47
N THR A 427 50.99 -5.21 -3.37
CA THR A 427 51.68 -3.96 -3.02
C THR A 427 50.97 -2.78 -3.66
N CYS A 428 50.40 -1.92 -2.84
CA CYS A 428 49.72 -0.69 -3.23
C CYS A 428 50.68 0.50 -3.22
N TRP A 429 50.66 1.31 -4.29
CA TRP A 429 51.51 2.51 -4.43
C TRP A 429 50.74 3.83 -4.42
N SER A 430 49.42 3.80 -4.58
CA SER A 430 48.59 5.00 -4.50
C SER A 430 47.26 4.75 -3.82
N ALA A 431 46.84 5.70 -2.99
CA ALA A 431 45.51 5.73 -2.38
C ALA A 431 44.60 6.68 -3.17
N ASN A 432 43.39 6.24 -3.47
CA ASN A 432 42.32 7.08 -3.95
C ASN A 432 41.28 7.22 -2.82
N PRO A 433 41.22 8.39 -2.14
CA PRO A 433 40.29 8.61 -1.04
C PRO A 433 38.84 8.79 -1.52
N HIS A 434 38.58 8.82 -2.83
CA HIS A 434 37.23 8.93 -3.36
C HIS A 434 36.49 7.58 -3.26
N PRO A 435 35.23 7.54 -2.78
CA PRO A 435 34.51 6.28 -2.56
C PRO A 435 34.06 5.58 -3.86
N ASP A 436 33.99 6.34 -4.97
CA ASP A 436 33.59 5.81 -6.29
C ASP A 436 34.70 4.96 -6.94
N LEU A 437 34.37 3.71 -7.27
CA LEU A 437 35.25 2.76 -7.96
C LEU A 437 35.64 3.25 -9.35
N GLY A 438 34.74 3.93 -10.07
CA GLY A 438 35.04 4.47 -11.41
C GLY A 438 36.21 5.45 -11.41
N THR A 439 36.38 6.21 -10.34
CA THR A 439 37.50 7.13 -10.16
C THR A 439 38.81 6.38 -9.89
N ALA A 440 38.77 5.27 -9.14
CA ALA A 440 39.93 4.42 -8.88
C ALA A 440 40.41 3.66 -10.13
N LEU A 441 39.49 3.30 -11.03
CA LEU A 441 39.79 2.64 -12.30
C LEU A 441 40.41 3.55 -13.37
N ARG A 442 40.37 4.88 -13.17
CA ARG A 442 40.90 5.89 -14.12
C ARG A 442 42.27 6.47 -13.73
N VAL A 443 42.95 5.84 -12.77
CA VAL A 443 44.20 6.37 -12.17
C VAL A 443 45.41 6.21 -13.12
N LEU A 444 45.23 5.58 -14.28
CA LEU A 444 46.20 5.41 -15.37
C LEU A 444 45.50 5.71 -16.70
#